data_AF-A0A7V9PKC4-F1
#
_entry.id   AF-A0A7V9PKC4-F1
#
_cell.length_a   1.000
_cell.length_b   1.000
_cell.length_c   1.000
_cell.angle_alpha   90.00
_cell.angle_beta   90.00
_cell.angle_gamma   90.00
#
_symmetry.space_group_name_H-M   'P 1'
#
loop_
_entity.id
_entity.type
_entity.pdbx_description
1 polymer ?
#
loop_
_entity_poly.entity_id
_entity_poly.type
_entity_poly.pdbx_seq_one_letter_code
_entity_poly.pdbx_strand_id
1 'polypeptide(L)'
;MSGTWIEPVKSWTTALVTVPDLNEEIRDRFNLLKTQIADDGTINAGSRRAFRGLQLRTEQDAAGALTKVILVRADEIQMSDGTRVSDWDALTASSAAAAAGGIDTGAIQASKWYEVHAIRKRSDGTKAIVLRVADDYSLDQSYAATGSNATLRSAAATAKVGQGFKVATSGRLVAIDVQLRRVNTPTGLVWMEIQGDNGGGLPNNTVLATSVKLPVAGLSSPEGRTRFVFHEALSLVAGIQHHFVLNSNVALDGTNFLQLRGTGTGGYANGQTTFYDSGAGTWSAAGGVVADLELYVYVRRVGAALVMPAGYDQSCKLGYVYSDSSALFRAFAQFDRNVRNLAAPLASGAFTGTWGGTAGAALIDLSTVLPPVPVVAQLQTANSVAAGTTAVVPVSEYNAPSGAFRVTVPVADINAMGPLLADLPIETQAVYGIVPSGGGSGQFWTVGWRIL
;
A
#
# COMPACT_ATOMS: atom_id res chain seq x y z
N MET A 1 -17.65 11.53 21.15
CA MET A 1 -19.08 11.70 21.45
C MET A 1 -19.73 10.33 21.47
N SER A 2 -20.32 9.93 22.59
CA SER A 2 -21.16 8.74 22.68
C SER A 2 -22.51 9.07 22.02
N GLY A 3 -22.61 8.83 20.72
CA GLY A 3 -23.88 8.86 20.01
C GLY A 3 -24.68 7.62 20.41
N THR A 4 -25.56 7.78 21.37
CA THR A 4 -26.46 6.74 21.83
C THR A 4 -27.45 6.39 20.71
N TRP A 5 -27.40 5.16 20.24
CA TRP A 5 -28.38 4.55 19.34
C TRP A 5 -29.71 4.38 20.07
N ILE A 6 -30.65 5.33 20.00
CA ILE A 6 -31.92 5.17 20.76
C ILE A 6 -33.19 5.31 19.92
N GLU A 7 -33.19 5.90 18.72
CA GLU A 7 -34.46 6.07 17.98
C GLU A 7 -34.52 5.38 16.60
N PRO A 8 -35.58 4.59 16.32
CA PRO A 8 -35.93 4.07 14.99
C PRO A 8 -36.17 5.18 13.97
N VAL A 9 -35.74 5.00 12.70
CA VAL A 9 -36.08 5.94 11.61
C VAL A 9 -37.56 5.81 11.23
N LYS A 10 -38.15 4.62 11.45
CA LYS A 10 -39.58 4.36 11.35
C LYS A 10 -40.17 3.92 12.69
N SER A 11 -41.30 4.50 13.08
CA SER A 11 -42.14 3.97 14.15
C SER A 11 -42.95 2.79 13.63
N TRP A 12 -42.61 1.58 14.07
CA TRP A 12 -43.35 0.36 13.73
C TRP A 12 -44.63 0.31 14.58
N THR A 13 -45.80 0.37 13.94
CA THR A 13 -47.11 0.35 14.62
C THR A 13 -47.67 -1.06 14.83
N THR A 14 -46.96 -2.10 14.39
CA THR A 14 -47.38 -3.51 14.49
C THR A 14 -46.50 -4.30 15.47
N ALA A 15 -47.12 -5.17 16.27
CA ALA A 15 -46.46 -5.95 17.33
C ALA A 15 -45.48 -7.04 16.83
N LEU A 16 -45.40 -7.27 15.51
CA LEU A 16 -44.42 -8.17 14.88
C LEU A 16 -43.66 -7.40 13.80
N VAL A 17 -42.33 -7.33 13.97
CA VAL A 17 -41.38 -6.84 12.98
C VAL A 17 -40.96 -8.02 12.11
N THR A 18 -41.13 -7.91 10.79
CA THR A 18 -40.74 -8.96 9.85
C THR A 18 -39.30 -8.76 9.35
N VAL A 19 -38.69 -9.79 8.76
CA VAL A 19 -37.33 -9.67 8.15
C VAL A 19 -37.28 -8.59 7.04
N PRO A 20 -38.29 -8.45 6.16
CA PRO A 20 -38.36 -7.33 5.23
C PRO A 20 -38.31 -5.95 5.88
N ASP A 21 -39.04 -5.77 6.99
CA ASP A 21 -39.09 -4.51 7.74
C ASP A 21 -37.70 -4.12 8.27
N LEU A 22 -36.97 -5.11 8.80
CA LEU A 22 -35.61 -4.92 9.30
C LEU A 22 -34.63 -4.56 8.18
N ASN A 23 -34.72 -5.22 7.02
CA ASN A 23 -33.88 -4.94 5.85
C ASN A 23 -34.14 -3.53 5.29
N GLU A 24 -35.38 -3.08 5.32
CA GLU A 24 -35.76 -1.73 4.91
C GLU A 24 -35.21 -0.67 5.88
N GLU A 25 -35.33 -0.86 7.20
CA GLU A 25 -34.71 0.03 8.20
C GLU A 25 -33.19 0.12 8.03
N ILE A 26 -32.53 -1.02 7.79
CA ILE A 26 -31.08 -1.05 7.56
C ILE A 26 -30.72 -0.25 6.31
N ARG A 27 -31.45 -0.43 5.21
CA ARG A 27 -31.24 0.31 3.95
C ARG A 27 -31.47 1.80 4.14
N ASP A 28 -32.56 2.19 4.79
CA ASP A 28 -32.94 3.58 4.99
C ASP A 28 -31.96 4.28 5.94
N ARG A 29 -31.48 3.60 6.98
CA ARG A 29 -30.37 4.07 7.83
C ARG A 29 -29.07 4.21 7.06
N PHE A 30 -28.73 3.28 6.17
CA PHE A 30 -27.53 3.37 5.37
C PHE A 30 -27.58 4.56 4.40
N ASN A 31 -28.76 4.84 3.84
CA ASN A 31 -28.99 6.00 3.01
C ASN A 31 -28.97 7.31 3.81
N LEU A 32 -29.59 7.33 5.00
CA LEU A 32 -29.50 8.47 5.92
C LEU A 32 -28.06 8.76 6.32
N LEU A 33 -27.26 7.72 6.61
CA LEU A 33 -25.83 7.87 6.91
C LEU A 33 -25.09 8.46 5.70
N LYS A 34 -25.38 8.00 4.48
CA LYS A 34 -24.78 8.56 3.25
C LYS A 34 -25.14 10.04 3.07
N THR A 35 -26.37 10.43 3.34
CA THR A 35 -26.83 11.82 3.22
C THR A 35 -26.25 12.69 4.34
N GLN A 36 -26.23 12.22 5.59
CA GLN A 36 -25.58 12.92 6.71
C GLN A 36 -24.07 13.06 6.50
N ILE A 37 -23.41 12.06 5.90
CA ILE A 37 -22.00 12.15 5.47
C ILE A 37 -21.81 13.16 4.32
N ALA A 38 -22.84 13.40 3.51
CA ALA A 38 -22.80 14.37 2.42
C ALA A 38 -23.09 15.81 2.88
N ASP A 39 -23.96 15.99 3.88
CA ASP A 39 -24.50 17.29 4.28
C ASP A 39 -23.97 17.82 5.62
N ASP A 40 -23.53 16.97 6.56
CA ASP A 40 -23.17 17.42 7.91
C ASP A 40 -21.65 17.59 8.10
N GLY A 41 -21.21 18.85 7.98
CA GLY A 41 -19.83 19.32 8.25
C GLY A 41 -19.35 19.17 9.70
N THR A 42 -19.93 18.25 10.48
CA THR A 42 -19.68 18.05 11.92
C THR A 42 -19.09 16.68 12.27
N ILE A 43 -18.86 15.79 11.30
CA ILE A 43 -18.12 14.54 11.53
C ILE A 43 -16.61 14.79 11.41
N ASN A 44 -16.02 15.32 12.49
CA ASN A 44 -14.58 15.54 12.70
C ASN A 44 -13.88 16.41 11.64
N ALA A 45 -12.96 17.27 12.10
CA ALA A 45 -12.11 18.15 11.29
C ALA A 45 -11.12 17.40 10.37
N GLY A 46 -11.61 16.52 9.50
CA GLY A 46 -10.77 15.68 8.64
C GLY A 46 -11.50 14.74 7.66
N SER A 47 -12.83 14.70 7.57
CA SER A 47 -13.50 13.67 6.76
C SER A 47 -14.49 14.21 5.73
N ARG A 48 -13.94 14.45 4.52
CA ARG A 48 -14.50 14.19 3.17
C ARG A 48 -14.63 15.35 2.17
N ARG A 49 -14.73 16.62 2.56
CA ARG A 49 -14.59 17.75 1.60
C ARG A 49 -13.75 18.89 2.18
N ALA A 50 -12.43 18.70 2.20
CA ALA A 50 -11.49 19.74 2.59
C ALA A 50 -11.38 20.87 1.54
N PHE A 51 -11.86 20.66 0.33
CA PHE A 51 -11.82 21.64 -0.76
C PHE A 51 -12.88 21.32 -1.86
N ARG A 52 -13.16 22.31 -2.71
CA ARG A 52 -14.02 22.21 -3.90
C ARG A 52 -13.40 22.93 -5.10
N GLY A 53 -13.54 22.36 -6.30
CA GLY A 53 -13.11 22.99 -7.55
C GLY A 53 -11.58 23.07 -7.66
N LEU A 54 -10.88 22.15 -6.99
CA LEU A 54 -9.42 22.16 -6.91
C LEU A 54 -8.84 21.77 -8.27
N GLN A 55 -7.93 22.59 -8.77
CA GLN A 55 -7.06 22.28 -9.89
C GLN A 55 -5.61 22.48 -9.45
N LEU A 56 -4.89 21.37 -9.26
CA LEU A 56 -3.50 21.34 -8.84
C LEU A 56 -2.68 20.59 -9.89
N ARG A 57 -1.50 21.08 -10.28
CA ARG A 57 -0.65 20.42 -11.27
C ARG A 57 0.81 20.79 -11.10
N THR A 58 1.70 20.10 -11.79
CA THR A 58 3.02 20.68 -12.10
C THR A 58 2.86 21.83 -13.12
N GLU A 59 3.83 22.75 -13.17
CA GLU A 59 3.86 23.84 -14.16
C GLU A 59 3.72 23.33 -15.60
N GLN A 60 3.17 24.16 -16.48
CA GLN A 60 2.86 23.76 -17.87
C GLN A 60 4.09 23.72 -18.77
N ASP A 61 5.07 24.59 -18.51
CA ASP A 61 6.35 24.56 -19.19
C ASP A 61 7.16 23.33 -18.79
N ALA A 62 7.89 22.73 -19.74
CA ALA A 62 8.63 21.49 -19.51
C ALA A 62 9.71 21.63 -18.42
N ALA A 63 10.43 22.75 -18.38
CA ALA A 63 11.44 22.98 -17.34
C ALA A 63 10.78 23.32 -15.99
N GLY A 64 9.67 24.07 -16.04
CA GLY A 64 8.85 24.33 -14.86
C GLY A 64 8.27 23.07 -14.23
N ALA A 65 7.78 22.12 -15.04
CA ALA A 65 7.11 20.92 -14.57
C ALA A 65 7.99 20.06 -13.66
N LEU A 66 9.31 20.11 -13.89
CA LEU A 66 10.32 19.38 -13.13
C LEU A 66 10.60 19.99 -11.75
N THR A 67 10.21 21.24 -11.53
CA THR A 67 10.65 22.01 -10.34
C THR A 67 9.52 22.75 -9.63
N LYS A 68 8.31 22.83 -10.20
CA LYS A 68 7.22 23.64 -9.67
C LYS A 68 5.89 22.89 -9.63
N VAL A 69 5.18 23.07 -8.53
CA VAL A 69 3.79 22.68 -8.33
C VAL A 69 2.93 23.94 -8.24
N ILE A 70 1.77 23.94 -8.88
CA ILE A 70 0.88 25.09 -8.99
C ILE A 70 -0.52 24.68 -8.61
N LEU A 71 -1.08 25.43 -7.67
CA LEU A 71 -2.51 25.51 -7.47
C LEU A 71 -3.06 26.55 -8.45
N VAL A 72 -3.69 26.07 -9.50
CA VAL A 72 -4.26 26.92 -10.57
C VAL A 72 -5.46 27.66 -10.03
N ARG A 73 -6.40 26.90 -9.42
CA ARG A 73 -7.60 27.41 -8.77
C ARG A 73 -8.11 26.46 -7.69
N ALA A 74 -8.83 26.97 -6.71
CA ALA A 74 -9.81 26.24 -5.91
C ALA A 74 -10.93 27.21 -5.51
N ASP A 75 -12.19 26.75 -5.65
CA ASP A 75 -13.36 27.58 -5.32
C ASP A 75 -13.41 27.87 -3.82
N GLU A 76 -13.12 26.84 -3.01
CA GLU A 76 -13.16 26.89 -1.55
C GLU A 76 -12.20 25.84 -0.97
N ILE A 77 -11.48 26.21 0.08
CA ILE A 77 -10.67 25.31 0.90
C ILE A 77 -11.06 25.50 2.37
N GLN A 78 -11.36 24.41 3.06
CA GLN A 78 -11.54 24.37 4.51
C GLN A 78 -10.18 24.18 5.18
N MET A 79 -9.78 25.14 6.00
CA MET A 79 -8.52 25.13 6.74
C MET A 79 -8.60 24.25 8.00
N SER A 80 -7.44 24.01 8.62
CA SER A 80 -7.26 23.16 9.82
C SER A 80 -8.10 23.56 11.03
N ASP A 81 -8.56 24.81 11.11
CA ASP A 81 -9.43 25.32 12.16
C ASP A 81 -10.92 25.31 11.78
N GLY A 82 -11.26 24.75 10.62
CA GLY A 82 -12.62 24.69 10.08
C GLY A 82 -13.03 25.89 9.24
N THR A 83 -12.22 26.96 9.18
CA THR A 83 -12.53 28.16 8.37
C THR A 83 -12.53 27.82 6.89
N ARG A 84 -13.58 28.22 6.17
CA ARG A 84 -13.66 28.10 4.71
C ARG A 84 -13.18 29.38 4.05
N VAL A 85 -12.28 29.25 3.09
CA VAL A 85 -11.64 30.37 2.40
C VAL A 85 -11.79 30.17 0.90
N SER A 86 -12.27 31.19 0.20
CA SER A 86 -12.41 31.25 -1.27
C SER A 86 -11.18 31.87 -1.95
N ASP A 87 -11.22 31.97 -3.28
CA ASP A 87 -10.28 32.75 -4.11
C ASP A 87 -8.83 32.25 -4.00
N TRP A 88 -8.66 30.95 -4.16
CA TRP A 88 -7.35 30.32 -4.18
C TRP A 88 -6.87 30.20 -5.62
N ASP A 89 -6.10 31.16 -6.10
CA ASP A 89 -5.68 31.20 -7.51
C ASP A 89 -4.18 31.42 -7.66
N ALA A 90 -3.59 30.76 -8.66
CA ALA A 90 -2.22 30.96 -9.13
C ALA A 90 -1.12 30.92 -8.05
N LEU A 91 -1.23 30.01 -7.07
CA LEU A 91 -0.19 29.81 -6.05
C LEU A 91 0.82 28.77 -6.52
N THR A 92 2.10 29.01 -6.29
CA THR A 92 3.19 28.14 -6.74
C THR A 92 4.10 27.73 -5.59
N ALA A 93 4.51 26.47 -5.57
CA ALA A 93 5.62 25.97 -4.77
C ALA A 93 6.77 25.50 -5.67
N SER A 94 7.99 25.95 -5.38
CA SER A 94 9.20 25.60 -6.12
C SER A 94 10.12 24.69 -5.30
N SER A 95 10.74 23.70 -5.95
CA SER A 95 11.75 22.82 -5.35
C SER A 95 13.02 23.55 -4.90
N ALA A 96 13.24 24.76 -5.41
CA ALA A 96 14.39 25.60 -5.05
C ALA A 96 14.07 26.66 -3.98
N ALA A 97 12.81 26.79 -3.57
CA ALA A 97 12.38 27.73 -2.55
C ALA A 97 12.19 27.03 -1.20
N ALA A 98 12.34 27.79 -0.12
CA ALA A 98 12.06 27.33 1.24
C ALA A 98 10.78 27.97 1.79
N ALA A 99 10.13 27.29 2.72
CA ALA A 99 8.95 27.74 3.44
C ALA A 99 7.75 28.04 2.50
N ALA A 100 7.11 29.19 2.64
CA ALA A 100 5.93 29.55 1.84
C ALA A 100 6.30 29.66 0.35
N GLY A 101 5.64 28.89 -0.50
CA GLY A 101 5.98 28.78 -1.93
C GLY A 101 7.17 27.88 -2.22
N GLY A 102 7.55 27.01 -1.27
CA GLY A 102 8.65 26.08 -1.40
C GLY A 102 8.49 24.84 -0.53
N ILE A 103 9.60 24.34 0.00
CA ILE A 103 9.65 23.17 0.89
C ILE A 103 9.70 23.65 2.33
N ASP A 104 8.90 23.03 3.21
CA ASP A 104 8.83 23.42 4.61
C ASP A 104 10.16 23.29 5.35
N THR A 105 10.91 22.21 5.09
CA THR A 105 12.21 21.93 5.72
C THR A 105 13.20 21.33 4.71
N GLY A 106 14.41 21.88 4.67
CA GLY A 106 15.51 21.31 3.89
C GLY A 106 15.38 21.54 2.38
N ALA A 107 15.70 20.51 1.60
CA ALA A 107 15.71 20.51 0.13
C ALA A 107 14.94 19.30 -0.42
N ILE A 108 14.59 19.32 -1.71
CA ILE A 108 13.93 18.16 -2.34
C ILE A 108 14.88 16.97 -2.27
N GLN A 109 14.34 15.85 -1.82
CA GLN A 109 14.98 14.55 -1.78
C GLN A 109 14.53 13.74 -2.99
N ALA A 110 15.46 12.96 -3.53
CA ALA A 110 15.18 12.03 -4.61
C ALA A 110 14.27 10.88 -4.13
N SER A 111 13.42 10.39 -5.03
CA SER A 111 12.55 9.23 -4.83
C SER A 111 11.61 9.37 -3.63
N LYS A 112 11.00 10.55 -3.47
CA LYS A 112 10.12 10.87 -2.33
C LYS A 112 8.79 11.46 -2.76
N TRP A 113 7.75 11.07 -2.03
CA TRP A 113 6.45 11.74 -2.09
C TRP A 113 6.47 12.99 -1.21
N TYR A 114 5.83 14.04 -1.72
CA TYR A 114 5.57 15.28 -1.01
C TYR A 114 4.07 15.49 -0.90
N GLU A 115 3.61 15.87 0.28
CA GLU A 115 2.29 16.43 0.49
C GLU A 115 2.28 17.89 0.05
N VAL A 116 1.25 18.29 -0.69
CA VAL A 116 1.01 19.69 -1.05
C VAL A 116 0.00 20.26 -0.06
N HIS A 117 0.38 21.29 0.68
CA HIS A 117 -0.49 21.96 1.65
C HIS A 117 -0.80 23.38 1.21
N ALA A 118 -2.08 23.76 1.22
CA ALA A 118 -2.50 25.15 1.29
C ALA A 118 -2.17 25.68 2.69
N ILE A 119 -1.59 26.87 2.76
CA ILE A 119 -1.32 27.57 4.03
C ILE A 119 -1.84 28.99 3.96
N ARG A 120 -2.33 29.49 5.10
CA ARG A 120 -2.83 30.86 5.22
C ARG A 120 -2.39 31.51 6.53
N LYS A 121 -2.17 32.83 6.48
CA LYS A 121 -2.07 33.69 7.66
C LYS A 121 -3.46 34.21 8.02
N ARG A 122 -3.95 33.91 9.22
CA ARG A 122 -5.25 34.43 9.66
C ARG A 122 -5.27 35.96 9.76
N SER A 123 -4.14 36.57 10.14
CA SER A 123 -4.02 38.01 10.42
C SER A 123 -4.26 38.92 9.22
N ASP A 124 -3.79 38.54 8.03
CA ASP A 124 -3.84 39.37 6.83
C ASP A 124 -4.43 38.64 5.61
N GLY A 125 -4.74 37.35 5.74
CA GLY A 125 -5.31 36.54 4.68
C GLY A 125 -4.33 36.08 3.62
N THR A 126 -3.02 36.31 3.77
CA THR A 126 -1.98 35.85 2.84
C THR A 126 -2.05 34.34 2.66
N LYS A 127 -2.10 33.88 1.41
CA LYS A 127 -2.17 32.48 1.01
C LYS A 127 -0.87 32.04 0.35
N ALA A 128 -0.48 30.79 0.55
CA ALA A 128 0.57 30.14 -0.21
C ALA A 128 0.30 28.63 -0.29
N ILE A 129 1.11 27.93 -1.06
CA ILE A 129 1.24 26.47 -0.95
C ILE A 129 2.65 26.12 -0.49
N VAL A 130 2.78 25.01 0.24
CA VAL A 130 4.06 24.49 0.73
C VAL A 130 4.12 22.99 0.53
N LEU A 131 5.33 22.49 0.30
CA LEU A 131 5.62 21.07 0.14
C LEU A 131 6.22 20.53 1.42
N ARG A 132 5.70 19.40 1.87
CA ARG A 132 6.21 18.65 3.02
C ARG A 132 6.50 17.23 2.59
N VAL A 133 7.62 16.65 3.04
CA VAL A 133 7.89 15.22 2.81
C VAL A 133 6.73 14.39 3.40
N ALA A 134 6.11 13.55 2.57
CA ALA A 134 5.03 12.68 3.01
C ALA A 134 5.56 11.58 3.93
N ASP A 135 4.65 10.99 4.72
CA ASP A 135 4.90 9.68 5.31
C ASP A 135 5.26 8.69 4.21
N ASP A 136 6.08 7.67 4.48
CA ASP A 136 6.55 6.73 3.45
C ASP A 136 6.50 5.29 3.96
N TYR A 137 6.21 4.35 3.05
CA TYR A 137 6.40 2.92 3.28
C TYR A 137 7.84 2.56 2.92
N SER A 138 8.75 2.88 3.81
CA SER A 138 10.17 2.68 3.57
C SER A 138 10.60 1.24 3.86
N LEU A 139 11.50 0.72 3.02
CA LEU A 139 12.29 -0.46 3.34
C LEU A 139 13.21 -0.13 4.53
N ASP A 140 13.08 -0.89 5.61
CA ASP A 140 13.90 -0.72 6.82
C ASP A 140 14.99 -1.78 6.93
N GLN A 141 14.64 -3.05 6.75
CA GLN A 141 15.58 -4.17 6.75
C GLN A 141 15.45 -4.93 5.44
N SER A 142 16.58 -5.42 4.92
CA SER A 142 16.56 -6.38 3.84
C SER A 142 17.72 -7.35 3.94
N TYR A 143 17.49 -8.56 3.43
CA TYR A 143 18.52 -9.54 3.17
C TYR A 143 18.15 -10.28 1.89
N ALA A 144 19.02 -10.23 0.89
CA ALA A 144 18.73 -10.69 -0.47
C ALA A 144 19.52 -11.92 -0.91
N ALA A 145 20.34 -12.50 -0.02
CA ALA A 145 21.17 -13.65 -0.39
C ALA A 145 20.32 -14.92 -0.48
N THR A 146 20.54 -15.68 -1.55
CA THR A 146 19.82 -16.93 -1.83
C THR A 146 20.81 -18.05 -2.19
N GLY A 147 20.35 -19.30 -2.09
CA GLY A 147 21.17 -20.49 -2.38
C GLY A 147 20.65 -21.79 -1.77
N SER A 148 19.76 -21.69 -0.77
CA SER A 148 19.14 -22.81 -0.06
C SER A 148 17.62 -22.62 0.06
N ASN A 149 16.91 -23.66 0.51
CA ASN A 149 15.47 -23.63 0.70
C ASN A 149 15.08 -24.12 2.11
N ALA A 150 14.29 -23.32 2.82
CA ALA A 150 13.62 -23.74 4.05
C ALA A 150 12.27 -24.33 3.68
N THR A 151 11.93 -25.46 4.28
CA THR A 151 10.63 -26.10 4.03
C THR A 151 9.66 -25.71 5.13
N LEU A 152 8.40 -25.48 4.76
CA LEU A 152 7.30 -25.13 5.65
C LEU A 152 6.17 -26.14 5.43
N ARG A 153 5.71 -26.79 6.50
CA ARG A 153 4.70 -27.86 6.49
C ARG A 153 5.12 -29.15 5.78
N SER A 154 6.42 -29.40 5.59
CA SER A 154 6.91 -30.67 5.01
C SER A 154 6.92 -31.81 6.04
N ALA A 155 7.15 -31.49 7.31
CA ALA A 155 7.18 -32.43 8.43
C ALA A 155 6.84 -31.71 9.75
N ALA A 156 6.69 -32.47 10.84
CA ALA A 156 6.46 -31.92 12.17
C ALA A 156 7.55 -30.90 12.57
N ALA A 157 8.83 -31.22 12.30
CA ALA A 157 9.99 -30.39 12.58
C ALA A 157 10.01 -29.04 11.83
N THR A 158 9.17 -28.87 10.81
CA THR A 158 9.07 -27.66 9.98
C THR A 158 7.63 -27.14 9.91
N ALA A 159 6.86 -27.39 10.96
CA ALA A 159 5.46 -27.02 11.03
C ALA A 159 5.26 -25.49 10.95
N LYS A 160 6.24 -24.72 11.40
CA LYS A 160 6.38 -23.27 11.16
C LYS A 160 7.84 -22.94 10.85
N VAL A 161 8.05 -21.84 10.14
CA VAL A 161 9.38 -21.29 9.85
C VAL A 161 9.39 -19.84 10.30
N GLY A 162 10.43 -19.42 11.02
CA GLY A 162 10.60 -18.03 11.44
C GLY A 162 11.99 -17.50 11.15
N GLN A 163 12.15 -16.19 11.29
CA GLN A 163 13.43 -15.51 11.22
C GLN A 163 13.37 -14.28 12.13
N GLY A 164 14.42 -14.11 12.94
CA GLY A 164 14.59 -12.93 13.77
C GLY A 164 14.89 -11.70 12.93
N PHE A 165 14.38 -10.54 13.32
CA PHE A 165 14.75 -9.24 12.76
C PHE A 165 14.71 -8.14 13.84
N LYS A 166 15.39 -7.02 13.55
CA LYS A 166 15.34 -5.78 14.34
C LYS A 166 15.11 -4.62 13.38
N VAL A 167 14.13 -3.78 13.67
CA VAL A 167 13.97 -2.54 12.90
C VAL A 167 15.05 -1.54 13.33
N ALA A 168 15.61 -0.79 12.39
CA ALA A 168 16.56 0.27 12.64
C ALA A 168 15.86 1.57 13.05
N THR A 169 14.63 1.78 12.56
CA THR A 169 13.81 2.95 12.87
C THR A 169 12.51 2.54 13.54
N SER A 170 12.17 3.17 14.68
CA SER A 170 10.87 2.96 15.31
C SER A 170 9.74 3.43 14.38
N GLY A 171 8.70 2.62 14.24
CA GLY A 171 7.63 2.88 13.29
C GLY A 171 6.57 1.79 13.27
N ARG A 172 5.53 1.98 12.47
CA ARG A 172 4.47 0.96 12.30
C ARG A 172 4.90 -0.03 11.24
N LEU A 173 4.86 -1.33 11.54
CA LEU A 173 5.05 -2.36 10.54
C LEU A 173 3.90 -2.33 9.53
N VAL A 174 4.23 -2.33 8.24
CA VAL A 174 3.24 -2.30 7.14
C VAL A 174 3.19 -3.64 6.44
N ALA A 175 4.36 -4.15 6.07
CA ALA A 175 4.46 -5.39 5.34
C ALA A 175 5.83 -6.05 5.53
N ILE A 176 5.87 -7.36 5.30
CA ILE A 176 7.11 -8.11 5.12
C ILE A 176 6.99 -8.92 3.84
N ASP A 177 8.02 -8.83 2.99
CA ASP A 177 8.13 -9.65 1.80
C ASP A 177 9.12 -10.78 2.03
N VAL A 178 8.77 -11.98 1.57
CA VAL A 178 9.65 -13.15 1.54
C VAL A 178 9.51 -13.84 0.19
N GLN A 179 10.55 -14.55 -0.25
CA GLN A 179 10.44 -15.35 -1.45
C GLN A 179 9.89 -16.75 -1.12
N LEU A 180 8.68 -17.02 -1.60
CA LEU A 180 7.85 -18.18 -1.23
C LEU A 180 7.34 -18.88 -2.48
N ARG A 181 7.29 -20.20 -2.45
CA ARG A 181 6.60 -21.02 -3.47
C ARG A 181 5.81 -22.16 -2.85
N ARG A 182 4.89 -22.70 -3.63
CA ARG A 182 4.30 -24.01 -3.38
C ARG A 182 5.11 -25.11 -4.08
N VAL A 183 5.20 -26.27 -3.43
CA VAL A 183 5.73 -27.51 -4.02
C VAL A 183 4.54 -28.43 -4.29
N ASN A 184 4.33 -28.80 -5.56
CA ASN A 184 3.15 -29.54 -6.03
C ASN A 184 1.83 -28.78 -5.81
N THR A 185 0.81 -29.43 -5.23
CA THR A 185 -0.57 -28.90 -5.15
C THR A 185 -1.10 -28.80 -3.71
N PRO A 186 -0.37 -28.16 -2.77
CA PRO A 186 -0.88 -27.94 -1.42
C PRO A 186 -2.09 -27.01 -1.45
N THR A 187 -3.07 -27.32 -0.60
CA THR A 187 -4.29 -26.53 -0.41
C THR A 187 -4.34 -25.97 1.00
N GLY A 188 -4.79 -24.73 1.14
CA GLY A 188 -4.91 -24.06 2.42
C GLY A 188 -4.53 -22.59 2.33
N LEU A 189 -4.24 -22.01 3.48
CA LEU A 189 -3.85 -20.63 3.70
C LEU A 189 -2.45 -20.61 4.33
N VAL A 190 -1.71 -19.56 4.02
CA VAL A 190 -0.45 -19.18 4.64
C VAL A 190 -0.58 -17.74 5.13
N TRP A 191 0.02 -17.43 6.28
CA TRP A 191 0.05 -16.08 6.83
C TRP A 191 1.33 -15.91 7.64
N MET A 192 1.58 -14.67 8.03
CA MET A 192 2.72 -14.30 8.83
C MET A 192 2.25 -13.74 10.17
N GLU A 193 2.89 -14.18 11.24
CA GLU A 193 2.76 -13.63 12.57
C GLU A 193 4.03 -12.87 12.92
N ILE A 194 3.89 -11.76 13.64
CA ILE A 194 5.02 -11.18 14.36
C ILE A 194 4.98 -11.71 15.78
N GLN A 195 6.10 -12.24 16.25
CA GLN A 195 6.23 -12.79 17.60
C GLN A 195 7.36 -12.11 18.35
N GLY A 196 7.25 -12.12 19.68
CA GLY A 196 8.33 -11.66 20.56
C GLY A 196 9.51 -12.64 20.58
N ASP A 197 10.67 -12.15 20.99
CA ASP A 197 11.83 -12.99 21.28
C ASP A 197 11.72 -13.61 22.68
N ASN A 198 12.29 -14.80 22.88
CA ASN A 198 12.33 -15.48 24.18
C ASN A 198 13.55 -15.11 25.04
N GLY A 199 14.37 -14.14 24.62
CA GLY A 199 15.64 -13.75 25.22
C GLY A 199 16.84 -14.54 24.69
N GLY A 200 16.62 -15.61 23.93
CA GLY A 200 17.64 -16.51 23.38
C GLY A 200 17.74 -16.49 21.86
N GLY A 201 17.12 -15.53 21.17
CA GLY A 201 17.14 -15.46 19.71
C GLY A 201 16.16 -16.42 19.03
N LEU A 202 15.13 -16.89 19.75
CA LEU A 202 14.06 -17.75 19.23
C LEU A 202 12.68 -17.11 19.50
N PRO A 203 11.65 -17.43 18.68
CA PRO A 203 10.29 -16.95 18.94
C PRO A 203 9.74 -17.45 20.29
N ASN A 204 8.97 -16.61 20.98
CA ASN A 204 8.38 -16.93 22.29
C ASN A 204 6.91 -17.40 22.22
N ASN A 205 6.37 -17.65 21.01
CA ASN A 205 4.97 -18.01 20.76
C ASN A 205 3.92 -16.95 21.13
N THR A 206 4.32 -15.76 21.59
CA THR A 206 3.41 -14.62 21.81
C THR A 206 3.21 -13.88 20.49
N VAL A 207 2.00 -13.96 19.93
CA VAL A 207 1.65 -13.25 18.70
C VAL A 207 1.37 -11.77 19.00
N LEU A 208 2.12 -10.88 18.36
CA LEU A 208 2.00 -9.43 18.45
C LEU A 208 1.18 -8.84 17.30
N ALA A 209 1.22 -9.46 16.12
CA ALA A 209 0.43 -9.09 14.96
C ALA A 209 0.27 -10.28 14.01
N THR A 210 -0.80 -10.27 13.21
CA THR A 210 -1.06 -11.26 12.17
C THR A 210 -1.33 -10.55 10.85
N SER A 211 -0.73 -11.04 9.77
CA SER A 211 -0.95 -10.50 8.42
C SER A 211 -2.24 -11.03 7.80
N VAL A 212 -2.61 -10.46 6.65
CA VAL A 212 -3.65 -11.04 5.79
C VAL A 212 -3.29 -12.48 5.42
N LYS A 213 -4.27 -13.37 5.50
CA LYS A 213 -4.12 -14.77 5.11
C LYS A 213 -4.17 -14.89 3.59
N LEU A 214 -3.14 -15.51 3.02
CA LEU A 214 -3.02 -15.75 1.59
C LEU A 214 -3.29 -17.22 1.28
N PRO A 215 -4.19 -17.55 0.35
CA PRO A 215 -4.37 -18.92 -0.12
C PRO A 215 -3.19 -19.44 -0.92
N VAL A 216 -2.73 -20.63 -0.55
CA VAL A 216 -1.51 -21.27 -1.06
C VAL A 216 -1.63 -21.65 -2.55
N ALA A 217 -2.83 -21.96 -3.02
CA ALA A 217 -3.07 -22.31 -4.42
C ALA A 217 -2.74 -21.16 -5.41
N GLY A 218 -2.76 -19.91 -4.92
CA GLY A 218 -2.38 -18.73 -5.72
C GLY A 218 -0.88 -18.53 -5.84
N LEU A 219 -0.11 -19.15 -4.94
CA LEU A 219 1.35 -19.03 -4.96
C LEU A 219 1.92 -19.66 -6.23
N SER A 220 2.95 -18.98 -6.72
CA SER A 220 3.75 -19.42 -7.83
C SER A 220 4.43 -20.77 -7.53
N SER A 221 4.56 -21.64 -8.54
CA SER A 221 5.34 -22.87 -8.45
C SER A 221 6.86 -22.63 -8.60
N PRO A 222 7.34 -21.69 -9.44
CA PRO A 222 8.66 -21.10 -9.23
C PRO A 222 8.62 -20.09 -8.08
N GLU A 223 9.78 -19.83 -7.50
CA GLU A 223 9.95 -18.92 -6.38
C GLU A 223 9.60 -17.48 -6.75
N GLY A 224 8.62 -16.91 -6.06
CA GLY A 224 8.16 -15.53 -6.25
C GLY A 224 8.12 -14.76 -4.93
N ARG A 225 8.32 -13.44 -5.00
CA ARG A 225 8.21 -12.57 -3.82
C ARG A 225 6.73 -12.47 -3.42
N THR A 226 6.45 -12.80 -2.17
CA THR A 226 5.12 -12.74 -1.55
C THR A 226 5.13 -11.72 -0.43
N ARG A 227 4.27 -10.70 -0.54
CA ARG A 227 4.05 -9.66 0.46
C ARG A 227 2.97 -10.05 1.46
N PHE A 228 3.31 -10.01 2.74
CA PHE A 228 2.38 -10.17 3.86
C PHE A 228 2.09 -8.79 4.47
N VAL A 229 0.83 -8.34 4.39
CA VAL A 229 0.40 -7.01 4.87
C VAL A 229 -0.23 -7.11 6.25
N PHE A 230 0.08 -6.16 7.13
CA PHE A 230 -0.47 -6.05 8.47
C PHE A 230 -1.41 -4.83 8.55
N HIS A 231 -2.72 -5.06 8.72
CA HIS A 231 -3.70 -3.97 8.84
C HIS A 231 -3.75 -3.38 10.26
N GLU A 232 -3.41 -4.18 11.27
CA GLU A 232 -3.29 -3.70 12.65
C GLU A 232 -1.90 -3.10 12.88
N ALA A 233 -1.88 -1.84 13.32
CA ALA A 233 -0.67 -1.04 13.46
C ALA A 233 0.22 -1.52 14.62
N LEU A 234 0.98 -2.60 14.42
CA LEU A 234 2.06 -2.97 15.33
C LEU A 234 3.17 -1.92 15.24
N SER A 235 3.34 -1.17 16.33
CA SER A 235 4.43 -0.20 16.45
C SER A 235 5.66 -0.92 16.99
N LEU A 236 6.70 -0.98 16.16
CA LEU A 236 7.99 -1.57 16.49
C LEU A 236 8.94 -0.49 17.00
N VAL A 237 9.76 -0.87 17.97
CA VAL A 237 10.80 0.00 18.54
C VAL A 237 12.15 -0.40 17.98
N ALA A 238 12.94 0.59 17.58
CA ALA A 238 14.29 0.38 17.05
C ALA A 238 15.15 -0.50 17.97
N GLY A 239 15.86 -1.46 17.39
CA GLY A 239 16.81 -2.34 18.08
C GLY A 239 16.20 -3.48 18.90
N ILE A 240 14.87 -3.54 19.06
CA ILE A 240 14.20 -4.65 19.75
C ILE A 240 14.11 -5.87 18.83
N GLN A 241 14.47 -7.04 19.34
CA GLN A 241 14.38 -8.31 18.62
C GLN A 241 12.93 -8.76 18.51
N HIS A 242 12.50 -8.98 17.28
CA HIS A 242 11.24 -9.64 16.94
C HIS A 242 11.52 -10.81 16.01
N HIS A 243 10.50 -11.64 15.80
CA HIS A 243 10.52 -12.71 14.80
C HIS A 243 9.32 -12.57 13.90
N PHE A 244 9.52 -12.69 12.58
CA PHE A 244 8.40 -13.07 11.74
C PHE A 244 8.31 -14.59 11.73
N VAL A 245 7.09 -15.11 11.78
CA VAL A 245 6.79 -16.53 11.79
C VAL A 245 5.77 -16.80 10.69
N LEU A 246 6.15 -17.60 9.71
CA LEU A 246 5.20 -18.13 8.74
C LEU A 246 4.45 -19.31 9.31
N ASN A 247 3.14 -19.19 9.25
CA ASN A 247 2.19 -20.15 9.73
C ASN A 247 1.23 -20.53 8.59
N SER A 248 0.68 -21.73 8.66
CA SER A 248 -0.16 -22.27 7.60
C SER A 248 -1.06 -23.38 8.14
N ASN A 249 -2.24 -23.52 7.54
CA ASN A 249 -3.14 -24.65 7.76
C ASN A 249 -3.07 -25.71 6.65
N VAL A 250 -2.09 -25.64 5.74
CA VAL A 250 -1.76 -26.75 4.82
C VAL A 250 -1.43 -28.00 5.64
N ALA A 251 -1.89 -29.17 5.22
CA ALA A 251 -1.56 -30.43 5.91
C ALA A 251 -0.03 -30.65 5.96
N LEU A 252 0.47 -31.32 7.00
CA LEU A 252 1.89 -31.72 7.03
C LEU A 252 2.10 -32.84 6.00
N ASP A 253 2.89 -32.58 4.96
CA ASP A 253 3.11 -33.52 3.85
C ASP A 253 4.47 -33.27 3.19
N GLY A 254 5.33 -34.30 3.11
CA GLY A 254 6.63 -34.23 2.44
C GLY A 254 6.53 -34.08 0.91
N THR A 255 5.33 -34.19 0.34
CA THR A 255 5.04 -34.04 -1.09
C THR A 255 4.38 -32.70 -1.41
N ASN A 256 3.37 -32.29 -0.64
CA ASN A 256 2.61 -31.06 -0.88
C ASN A 256 2.84 -30.03 0.24
N PHE A 257 3.84 -29.16 0.05
CA PHE A 257 4.28 -28.23 1.09
C PHE A 257 4.75 -26.88 0.51
N LEU A 258 5.21 -25.99 1.38
CA LEU A 258 5.68 -24.64 1.03
C LEU A 258 7.21 -24.56 1.15
N GLN A 259 7.86 -23.77 0.28
CA GLN A 259 9.30 -23.53 0.38
C GLN A 259 9.62 -22.03 0.36
N LEU A 260 10.54 -21.67 1.24
CA LEU A 260 11.12 -20.35 1.35
C LEU A 260 12.55 -20.34 0.85
N ARG A 261 12.93 -19.28 0.16
CA ARG A 261 14.33 -19.07 -0.25
C ARG A 261 15.12 -18.36 0.83
N GLY A 262 16.39 -18.76 0.92
CA GLY A 262 17.38 -18.20 1.82
C GLY A 262 18.77 -18.68 1.43
N THR A 263 19.73 -18.58 2.32
CA THR A 263 21.11 -19.06 2.13
C THR A 263 21.55 -19.97 3.27
N GLY A 264 22.43 -20.93 2.99
CA GLY A 264 23.06 -21.77 4.02
C GLY A 264 24.26 -21.11 4.72
N THR A 265 24.87 -20.08 4.12
CA THR A 265 26.12 -19.46 4.64
C THR A 265 25.90 -18.45 5.76
N GLY A 266 24.66 -17.97 5.90
CA GLY A 266 24.29 -16.90 6.81
C GLY A 266 24.85 -15.53 6.39
N GLY A 267 24.66 -14.54 7.26
CA GLY A 267 25.20 -13.18 7.11
C GLY A 267 24.21 -12.08 7.50
N TYR A 268 22.95 -12.41 7.80
CA TYR A 268 22.02 -11.44 8.35
C TYR A 268 22.29 -11.23 9.85
N ALA A 269 22.61 -10.00 10.24
CA ALA A 269 23.07 -9.71 11.60
C ALA A 269 21.96 -9.70 12.67
N ASN A 270 20.70 -9.62 12.26
CA ASN A 270 19.58 -9.33 13.17
C ASN A 270 18.70 -10.55 13.50
N GLY A 271 19.21 -11.75 13.24
CA GLY A 271 18.54 -13.01 13.54
C GLY A 271 18.99 -14.11 12.59
N GLN A 272 18.49 -15.31 12.81
CA GLN A 272 18.71 -16.48 11.95
C GLN A 272 17.38 -17.20 11.72
N THR A 273 17.37 -18.11 10.75
CA THR A 273 16.21 -18.94 10.46
C THR A 273 15.97 -19.91 11.62
N THR A 274 14.70 -20.06 11.98
CA THR A 274 14.23 -20.95 13.05
C THR A 274 13.12 -21.84 12.55
N PHE A 275 13.06 -23.06 13.09
CA PHE A 275 12.03 -24.04 12.81
C PHE A 275 11.25 -24.36 14.06
N TYR A 276 9.94 -24.49 13.91
CA TYR A 276 9.07 -25.00 14.97
C TYR A 276 8.75 -26.46 14.72
N ASP A 277 9.06 -27.29 15.70
CA ASP A 277 8.67 -28.70 15.72
C ASP A 277 7.32 -28.85 16.44
N SER A 278 6.26 -29.17 15.69
CA SER A 278 4.93 -29.38 16.29
C SER A 278 4.82 -30.69 17.09
N GLY A 279 5.72 -31.64 16.88
CA GLY A 279 5.79 -32.88 17.66
C GLY A 279 6.49 -32.67 19.01
N ALA A 280 7.54 -31.86 19.05
CA ALA A 280 8.25 -31.50 20.28
C ALA A 280 7.68 -30.26 21.00
N GLY A 281 6.93 -29.42 20.28
CA GLY A 281 6.38 -28.16 20.78
C GLY A 281 7.41 -27.04 20.95
N THR A 282 8.57 -27.13 20.28
CA THR A 282 9.73 -26.26 20.52
C THR A 282 10.23 -25.56 19.26
N TRP A 283 10.90 -24.43 19.46
CA TRP A 283 11.67 -23.74 18.43
C TRP A 283 13.13 -24.15 18.48
N SER A 284 13.77 -24.30 17.31
CA SER A 284 15.21 -24.49 17.18
C SER A 284 15.77 -23.64 16.05
N ALA A 285 17.04 -23.27 16.14
CA ALA A 285 17.76 -22.69 15.02
C ALA A 285 17.87 -23.70 13.86
N ALA A 286 17.86 -23.22 12.63
CA ALA A 286 17.91 -24.06 11.43
C ALA A 286 19.27 -24.74 11.16
N GLY A 287 20.32 -24.40 11.92
CA GLY A 287 21.57 -25.16 11.96
C GLY A 287 22.36 -25.24 10.63
N GLY A 288 22.46 -24.14 9.87
CA GLY A 288 23.30 -24.05 8.67
C GLY A 288 22.72 -24.65 7.38
N VAL A 289 21.59 -25.37 7.44
CA VAL A 289 20.88 -25.84 6.23
C VAL A 289 20.30 -24.65 5.46
N VAL A 290 19.68 -23.74 6.20
CA VAL A 290 19.27 -22.40 5.78
C VAL A 290 19.54 -21.52 6.97
N ALA A 291 20.62 -20.76 6.93
CA ALA A 291 21.01 -19.88 8.03
C ALA A 291 20.13 -18.62 8.04
N ASP A 292 19.84 -18.04 6.88
CA ASP A 292 19.07 -16.81 6.75
C ASP A 292 18.10 -16.85 5.57
N LEU A 293 16.87 -16.35 5.77
CA LEU A 293 15.85 -16.20 4.73
C LEU A 293 16.03 -14.91 3.92
N GLU A 294 15.63 -14.92 2.65
CA GLU A 294 15.42 -13.68 1.91
C GLU A 294 14.21 -12.94 2.50
N LEU A 295 14.41 -11.68 2.89
CA LEU A 295 13.39 -10.87 3.55
C LEU A 295 13.52 -9.39 3.23
N TYR A 296 12.38 -8.69 3.21
CA TYR A 296 12.29 -7.24 3.14
C TYR A 296 11.24 -6.75 4.13
N VAL A 297 11.63 -5.94 5.10
CA VAL A 297 10.73 -5.41 6.15
C VAL A 297 10.41 -3.96 5.84
N TYR A 298 9.12 -3.66 5.71
CA TYR A 298 8.61 -2.33 5.42
C TYR A 298 7.95 -1.74 6.65
N VAL A 299 8.44 -0.57 7.07
CA VAL A 299 7.85 0.23 8.14
C VAL A 299 7.35 1.55 7.58
N ARG A 300 6.21 2.01 8.11
CA ARG A 300 5.75 3.37 7.88
C ARG A 300 6.65 4.32 8.66
N ARG A 301 7.44 5.10 7.95
CA ARG A 301 8.13 6.26 8.51
C ARG A 301 7.17 7.44 8.49
N VAL A 302 6.99 8.04 9.66
CA VAL A 302 6.24 9.29 9.78
C VAL A 302 7.16 10.40 9.30
N GLY A 303 6.73 11.15 8.29
CA GLY A 303 7.44 12.34 7.85
C GLY A 303 7.49 13.38 8.97
N ALA A 304 8.52 14.22 9.00
CA ALA A 304 8.59 15.33 9.96
C ALA A 304 7.28 16.14 9.91
N ALA A 305 6.78 16.62 11.04
CA ALA A 305 5.54 17.42 11.09
C ALA A 305 5.66 18.63 10.15
N LEU A 306 4.53 19.09 9.58
CA LEU A 306 4.51 20.29 8.75
C LEU A 306 5.09 21.46 9.55
N VAL A 307 6.17 22.06 9.04
CA VAL A 307 6.75 23.26 9.66
C VAL A 307 6.13 24.49 9.03
N MET A 308 5.28 25.18 9.79
CA MET A 308 4.58 26.37 9.30
C MET A 308 5.56 27.55 9.16
N PRO A 309 5.59 28.24 8.00
CA PRO A 309 6.36 29.48 7.83
C PRO A 309 5.89 30.58 8.79
N ALA A 310 6.77 31.54 9.08
CA ALA A 310 6.48 32.62 10.02
C ALA A 310 5.16 33.35 9.70
N GLY A 311 4.27 33.42 10.71
CA GLY A 311 2.97 34.07 10.64
C GLY A 311 1.86 33.25 9.97
N TYR A 312 2.16 32.10 9.37
CA TYR A 312 1.14 31.18 8.87
C TYR A 312 0.67 30.25 10.01
N ASP A 313 -0.64 30.11 10.17
CA ASP A 313 -1.26 29.43 11.30
C ASP A 313 -2.41 28.49 10.89
N GLN A 314 -2.76 28.49 9.61
CA GLN A 314 -3.80 27.65 9.03
C GLN A 314 -3.20 26.79 7.92
N SER A 315 -3.57 25.50 7.85
CA SER A 315 -3.15 24.61 6.77
C SER A 315 -4.27 23.66 6.30
N CYS A 316 -4.17 23.18 5.05
CA CYS A 316 -5.03 22.13 4.52
C CYS A 316 -4.25 21.31 3.48
N LYS A 317 -4.27 19.98 3.61
CA LYS A 317 -3.63 19.08 2.64
C LYS A 317 -4.47 18.98 1.38
N LEU A 318 -3.87 19.27 0.24
CA LEU A 318 -4.53 19.31 -1.07
C LEU A 318 -4.30 18.03 -1.88
N GLY A 319 -3.07 17.50 -1.85
CA GLY A 319 -2.68 16.41 -2.72
C GLY A 319 -1.24 15.97 -2.50
N TYR A 320 -0.68 15.32 -3.52
CA TYR A 320 0.69 14.81 -3.50
C TYR A 320 1.41 15.06 -4.82
N VAL A 321 2.73 15.17 -4.74
CA VAL A 321 3.65 15.16 -5.89
C VAL A 321 4.80 14.20 -5.61
N TYR A 322 5.28 13.49 -6.63
CA TYR A 322 6.42 12.60 -6.52
C TYR A 322 7.68 13.24 -7.10
N SER A 323 8.78 13.15 -6.36
CA SER A 323 10.14 13.49 -6.79
C SER A 323 10.87 12.22 -7.24
N ASP A 324 11.42 12.22 -8.44
CA ASP A 324 12.14 11.09 -9.03
C ASP A 324 13.56 10.91 -8.49
N SER A 325 14.31 9.97 -9.04
CA SER A 325 15.69 9.68 -8.63
C SER A 325 16.66 10.85 -8.82
N SER A 326 16.29 11.85 -9.61
CA SER A 326 17.06 13.07 -9.88
C SER A 326 16.57 14.26 -9.07
N ALA A 327 15.70 14.05 -8.09
CA ALA A 327 15.08 15.10 -7.27
C ALA A 327 14.20 16.08 -8.08
N LEU A 328 13.63 15.61 -9.21
CA LEU A 328 12.72 16.37 -10.06
C LEU A 328 11.30 15.85 -9.94
N PHE A 329 10.32 16.74 -10.07
CA PHE A 329 8.91 16.34 -9.99
C PHE A 329 8.47 15.57 -11.24
N ARG A 330 7.73 14.48 -11.01
CA ARG A 330 6.95 13.83 -12.06
C ARG A 330 5.71 14.67 -12.37
N ALA A 331 5.50 14.94 -13.66
CA ALA A 331 4.38 15.74 -14.11
C ALA A 331 3.03 15.07 -13.76
N PHE A 332 2.10 15.86 -13.21
CA PHE A 332 0.76 15.40 -12.86
C PHE A 332 -0.27 16.53 -13.01
N ALA A 333 -1.54 16.15 -13.10
CA ALA A 333 -2.67 17.05 -12.91
C ALA A 333 -3.71 16.40 -11.99
N GLN A 334 -4.25 17.21 -11.10
CA GLN A 334 -5.26 16.84 -10.13
C GLN A 334 -6.48 17.75 -10.30
N PHE A 335 -7.65 17.11 -10.40
CA PHE A 335 -8.96 17.74 -10.39
C PHE A 335 -9.76 17.18 -9.23
N ASP A 336 -10.03 18.04 -8.24
CA ASP A 336 -10.50 17.64 -6.93
C ASP A 336 -9.64 16.51 -6.34
N ARG A 337 -10.20 15.31 -6.16
CA ARG A 337 -9.45 14.16 -5.63
C ARG A 337 -8.83 13.27 -6.71
N ASN A 338 -9.15 13.51 -7.98
CA ASN A 338 -8.70 12.66 -9.07
C ASN A 338 -7.38 13.18 -9.61
N VAL A 339 -6.36 12.35 -9.58
CA VAL A 339 -5.04 12.63 -10.12
C VAL A 339 -4.81 11.84 -11.39
N ARG A 340 -4.22 12.49 -12.38
CA ARG A 340 -3.74 11.93 -13.63
C ARG A 340 -2.23 12.15 -13.71
N ASN A 341 -1.51 11.09 -14.01
CA ASN A 341 -0.08 11.17 -14.30
C ASN A 341 0.10 11.76 -15.71
N LEU A 342 0.96 12.78 -15.86
CA LEU A 342 1.20 13.48 -17.13
C LEU A 342 2.56 13.17 -17.77
N ALA A 343 3.38 12.32 -17.16
CA ALA A 343 4.62 11.87 -17.78
C ALA A 343 4.34 11.28 -19.18
N ALA A 344 5.15 11.70 -20.15
CA ALA A 344 5.06 11.59 -21.63
C ALA A 344 4.29 10.37 -22.24
N PRO A 345 3.71 10.56 -23.44
CA PRO A 345 2.44 9.97 -23.88
C PRO A 345 2.52 8.45 -24.01
N LEU A 346 1.59 7.74 -23.35
CA LEU A 346 0.95 6.45 -23.72
C LEU A 346 1.81 5.28 -24.26
N ALA A 347 3.13 5.38 -24.30
CA ALA A 347 4.06 4.36 -24.78
C ALA A 347 5.23 4.11 -23.81
N SER A 348 5.55 5.03 -22.89
CA SER A 348 6.63 4.82 -21.91
C SER A 348 6.43 5.47 -20.54
N GLY A 349 5.56 6.48 -20.39
CA GLY A 349 5.46 7.28 -19.16
C GLY A 349 4.56 6.72 -18.04
N ALA A 350 3.56 5.89 -18.39
CA ALA A 350 2.67 5.22 -17.42
C ALA A 350 3.04 3.76 -17.18
N PHE A 351 4.07 3.27 -17.85
CA PHE A 351 4.54 1.89 -17.76
C PHE A 351 5.06 1.64 -16.34
N THR A 352 4.35 0.81 -15.60
CA THR A 352 4.67 0.60 -14.19
C THR A 352 5.33 -0.77 -13.97
N GLY A 353 5.29 -1.66 -14.97
CA GLY A 353 6.06 -2.90 -14.95
C GLY A 353 5.65 -3.90 -16.03
N THR A 354 6.62 -4.73 -16.43
CA THR A 354 6.41 -5.97 -17.20
C THR A 354 6.55 -7.12 -16.21
N TRP A 355 5.66 -8.10 -16.29
CA TRP A 355 5.82 -9.37 -15.59
C TRP A 355 5.70 -10.50 -16.61
N GLY A 356 6.60 -11.49 -16.60
CA GLY A 356 6.56 -12.54 -17.61
C GLY A 356 7.69 -13.56 -17.49
N GLY A 357 7.47 -14.72 -18.11
CA GLY A 357 8.46 -15.81 -18.24
C GLY A 357 8.09 -17.12 -17.57
N THR A 358 7.23 -17.11 -16.54
CA THR A 358 6.73 -18.35 -15.89
C THR A 358 5.31 -18.16 -15.36
N ALA A 359 4.50 -19.22 -15.34
CA ALA A 359 3.15 -19.17 -14.76
C ALA A 359 3.22 -18.76 -13.27
N GLY A 360 2.56 -17.67 -12.89
CA GLY A 360 2.55 -17.20 -11.51
C GLY A 360 2.19 -15.72 -11.34
N ALA A 361 2.02 -15.32 -10.09
CA ALA A 361 1.81 -13.93 -9.72
C ALA A 361 3.15 -13.26 -9.38
N ALA A 362 3.35 -12.04 -9.88
CA ALA A 362 4.50 -11.21 -9.57
C ALA A 362 4.07 -10.01 -8.72
N LEU A 363 4.75 -9.78 -7.60
CA LEU A 363 4.57 -8.57 -6.82
C LEU A 363 5.17 -7.39 -7.60
N ILE A 364 4.38 -6.33 -7.76
CA ILE A 364 4.80 -5.13 -8.45
C ILE A 364 4.75 -3.94 -7.50
N ASP A 365 5.86 -3.22 -7.40
CA ASP A 365 5.98 -2.00 -6.61
C ASP A 365 5.35 -0.80 -7.32
N LEU A 366 4.50 -0.08 -6.59
CA LEU A 366 3.79 1.12 -7.03
C LEU A 366 4.28 2.38 -6.30
N SER A 367 5.36 2.27 -5.51
CA SER A 367 5.87 3.36 -4.67
C SER A 367 6.23 4.64 -5.43
N THR A 368 6.50 4.55 -6.74
CA THR A 368 6.86 5.71 -7.57
C THR A 368 5.68 6.33 -8.34
N VAL A 369 4.48 5.73 -8.26
CA VAL A 369 3.31 6.13 -9.04
C VAL A 369 2.06 6.36 -8.20
N LEU A 370 1.96 5.71 -7.03
CA LEU A 370 0.89 5.93 -6.06
C LEU A 370 1.47 6.51 -4.77
N PRO A 371 0.78 7.46 -4.12
CA PRO A 371 1.20 7.97 -2.83
C PRO A 371 1.07 6.88 -1.74
N PRO A 372 1.78 7.02 -0.62
CA PRO A 372 1.81 6.06 0.50
C PRO A 372 0.57 6.18 1.40
N VAL A 373 -0.61 6.16 0.78
CA VAL A 373 -1.92 6.17 1.44
C VAL A 373 -2.91 5.29 0.69
N PRO A 374 -4.02 4.90 1.33
CA PRO A 374 -5.11 4.27 0.63
C PRO A 374 -5.62 5.14 -0.53
N VAL A 375 -5.65 4.55 -1.71
CA VAL A 375 -6.14 5.17 -2.95
C VAL A 375 -7.09 4.22 -3.66
N VAL A 376 -7.85 4.76 -4.61
CA VAL A 376 -8.44 3.99 -5.68
C VAL A 376 -7.65 4.29 -6.94
N ALA A 377 -6.95 3.30 -7.48
CA ALA A 377 -6.14 3.44 -8.68
C ALA A 377 -6.95 3.08 -9.93
N GLN A 378 -6.66 3.79 -11.02
CA GLN A 378 -7.16 3.51 -12.34
C GLN A 378 -6.04 2.86 -13.14
N LEU A 379 -6.24 1.59 -13.49
CA LEU A 379 -5.21 0.75 -14.08
C LEU A 379 -5.60 0.33 -15.50
N GLN A 380 -4.62 -0.08 -16.29
CA GLN A 380 -4.78 -0.74 -17.58
C GLN A 380 -3.79 -1.90 -17.68
N THR A 381 -4.12 -2.96 -18.43
CA THR A 381 -3.21 -4.10 -18.64
C THR A 381 -3.24 -4.57 -20.09
N ALA A 382 -2.16 -5.22 -20.52
CA ALA A 382 -2.03 -5.89 -21.81
C ALA A 382 -1.15 -7.14 -21.66
N ASN A 383 -1.12 -7.99 -22.69
CA ASN A 383 -0.24 -9.15 -22.71
C ASN A 383 0.28 -9.46 -24.12
N SER A 384 1.35 -10.25 -24.17
CA SER A 384 2.07 -10.64 -25.39
C SER A 384 1.57 -11.95 -26.02
N VAL A 385 0.45 -12.51 -25.56
CA VAL A 385 -0.04 -13.82 -26.01
C VAL A 385 -1.46 -13.65 -26.56
N ALA A 386 -1.67 -14.04 -27.83
CA ALA A 386 -3.00 -14.05 -28.40
C ALA A 386 -3.84 -15.08 -27.62
N ALA A 387 -4.97 -14.63 -27.05
CA ALA A 387 -5.81 -15.39 -26.10
C ALA A 387 -5.23 -15.58 -24.67
N GLY A 388 -4.28 -14.74 -24.24
CA GLY A 388 -3.86 -14.65 -22.85
C GLY A 388 -4.82 -13.82 -21.98
N THR A 389 -4.93 -14.14 -20.70
CA THR A 389 -5.61 -13.28 -19.71
C THR A 389 -4.56 -12.63 -18.80
N THR A 390 -4.71 -11.37 -18.43
CA THR A 390 -3.92 -10.76 -17.35
C THR A 390 -4.83 -10.23 -16.27
N ALA A 391 -4.37 -10.28 -15.02
CA ALA A 391 -5.08 -9.67 -13.91
C ALA A 391 -4.14 -8.84 -13.03
N VAL A 392 -4.68 -7.77 -12.47
CA VAL A 392 -4.05 -7.00 -11.40
C VAL A 392 -4.97 -7.03 -10.19
N VAL A 393 -4.43 -7.41 -9.04
CA VAL A 393 -5.18 -7.50 -7.78
C VAL A 393 -4.47 -6.75 -6.65
N PRO A 394 -5.24 -6.14 -5.72
CA PRO A 394 -4.69 -5.65 -4.46
C PRO A 394 -3.99 -6.78 -3.71
N VAL A 395 -2.96 -6.46 -2.95
CA VAL A 395 -2.20 -7.44 -2.16
C VAL A 395 -3.10 -8.20 -1.18
N SER A 396 -4.12 -7.55 -0.62
CA SER A 396 -5.12 -8.14 0.27
C SER A 396 -6.06 -9.14 -0.43
N GLU A 397 -6.21 -9.05 -1.75
CA GLU A 397 -7.15 -9.85 -2.56
C GLU A 397 -6.44 -10.78 -3.56
N TYR A 398 -5.18 -11.12 -3.29
CA TYR A 398 -4.28 -11.94 -4.13
C TYR A 398 -4.93 -13.12 -4.87
N ASN A 399 -6.03 -13.65 -4.35
CA ASN A 399 -6.71 -14.83 -4.86
C ASN A 399 -8.23 -14.71 -4.85
N ALA A 400 -8.80 -13.52 -5.07
CA ALA A 400 -10.22 -13.41 -5.36
C ALA A 400 -10.45 -13.68 -6.86
N PRO A 401 -10.73 -14.91 -7.34
CA PRO A 401 -11.09 -15.13 -8.74
C PRO A 401 -12.34 -14.33 -9.15
N SER A 402 -13.17 -13.91 -8.18
CA SER A 402 -14.32 -13.03 -8.32
C SER A 402 -14.02 -11.53 -8.12
N GLY A 403 -12.84 -11.16 -7.61
CA GLY A 403 -12.38 -9.77 -7.42
C GLY A 403 -11.24 -9.35 -8.35
N ALA A 404 -10.60 -10.32 -9.02
CA ALA A 404 -9.56 -10.08 -10.00
C ALA A 404 -10.14 -9.51 -11.30
N PHE A 405 -9.78 -8.28 -11.62
CA PHE A 405 -10.13 -7.68 -12.91
C PHE A 405 -9.28 -8.31 -14.02
N ARG A 406 -9.93 -9.03 -14.93
CA ARG A 406 -9.29 -9.81 -16.00
C ARG A 406 -9.48 -9.12 -17.34
N VAL A 407 -8.38 -8.99 -18.09
CA VAL A 407 -8.43 -8.58 -19.50
C VAL A 407 -7.93 -9.74 -20.35
N THR A 408 -8.78 -10.22 -21.24
CA THR A 408 -8.39 -11.13 -22.33
C THR A 408 -8.19 -10.30 -23.58
N VAL A 409 -6.95 -10.22 -24.09
CA VAL A 409 -6.66 -9.47 -25.31
C VAL A 409 -6.78 -10.42 -26.51
N PRO A 410 -7.58 -10.11 -27.54
CA PRO A 410 -7.83 -11.00 -28.66
C PRO A 410 -6.64 -11.14 -29.63
N VAL A 411 -5.65 -10.25 -29.56
CA VAL A 411 -4.43 -10.26 -30.39
C VAL A 411 -3.21 -10.02 -29.51
N ALA A 412 -2.10 -10.73 -29.76
CA ALA A 412 -0.83 -10.53 -29.07
C ALA A 412 -0.25 -9.15 -29.39
N ASP A 413 -0.51 -8.16 -28.55
CA ASP A 413 0.16 -6.86 -28.66
C ASP A 413 0.39 -6.27 -27.27
N ILE A 414 1.63 -6.36 -26.81
CA ILE A 414 2.05 -5.83 -25.53
C ILE A 414 2.04 -4.30 -25.51
N ASN A 415 1.98 -3.65 -26.68
CA ASN A 415 1.94 -2.20 -26.84
C ASN A 415 0.51 -1.67 -27.06
N ALA A 416 -0.48 -2.55 -27.28
CA ALA A 416 -1.87 -2.15 -27.39
C ALA A 416 -2.46 -2.02 -25.98
N MET A 417 -2.77 -0.78 -25.58
CA MET A 417 -3.42 -0.53 -24.30
C MET A 417 -4.78 -1.25 -24.26
N GLY A 418 -4.94 -2.19 -23.33
CA GLY A 418 -6.22 -2.81 -23.04
C GLY A 418 -7.24 -1.80 -22.47
N PRO A 419 -8.51 -2.21 -22.32
CA PRO A 419 -9.52 -1.35 -21.72
C PRO A 419 -9.11 -0.87 -20.33
N LEU A 420 -9.55 0.34 -19.94
CA LEU A 420 -9.42 0.84 -18.57
C LEU A 420 -10.04 -0.19 -17.61
N LEU A 421 -9.28 -0.61 -16.61
CA LEU A 421 -9.80 -1.47 -15.56
C LEU A 421 -10.74 -0.65 -14.67
N ALA A 422 -11.64 -1.35 -13.96
CA ALA A 422 -12.43 -0.73 -12.91
C ALA A 422 -11.54 -0.13 -11.82
N ASP A 423 -12.07 0.89 -11.14
CA ASP A 423 -11.49 1.54 -9.96
C ASP A 423 -11.03 0.50 -8.92
N LEU A 424 -9.71 0.37 -8.71
CA LEU A 424 -9.11 -0.63 -7.82
C LEU A 424 -8.72 -0.01 -6.47
N PRO A 425 -9.32 -0.41 -5.34
CA PRO A 425 -8.87 0.04 -4.03
C PRO A 425 -7.50 -0.56 -3.70
N ILE A 426 -6.55 0.29 -3.33
CA ILE A 426 -5.16 -0.07 -3.06
C ILE A 426 -4.76 0.56 -1.72
N GLU A 427 -4.48 -0.28 -0.75
CA GLU A 427 -4.06 0.15 0.60
C GLU A 427 -2.54 0.21 0.78
N THR A 428 -1.80 -0.49 -0.07
CA THR A 428 -0.33 -0.53 -0.05
C THR A 428 0.18 -0.13 -1.41
N GLN A 429 1.37 0.47 -1.51
CA GLN A 429 1.98 0.81 -2.81
C GLN A 429 2.50 -0.44 -3.55
N ALA A 430 1.67 -1.48 -3.69
CA ALA A 430 1.96 -2.67 -4.45
C ALA A 430 0.67 -3.37 -4.90
N VAL A 431 0.81 -4.13 -5.97
CA VAL A 431 -0.22 -5.04 -6.51
C VAL A 431 0.42 -6.34 -6.96
N TYR A 432 -0.39 -7.36 -7.21
CA TYR A 432 0.08 -8.54 -7.93
C TYR A 432 -0.39 -8.51 -9.38
N GLY A 433 0.56 -8.70 -10.30
CA GLY A 433 0.29 -9.00 -11.71
C GLY A 433 0.27 -10.51 -11.93
N ILE A 434 -0.75 -11.02 -12.63
CA ILE A 434 -0.95 -12.46 -12.84
C ILE A 434 -1.03 -12.75 -14.35
N VAL A 435 -0.21 -13.69 -14.83
CA VAL A 435 -0.42 -14.37 -16.13
C VAL A 435 -0.84 -15.82 -15.85
N PRO A 436 -2.10 -16.22 -16.11
CA PRO A 436 -2.49 -17.61 -16.08
C PRO A 436 -1.70 -18.36 -17.15
N SER A 437 -1.19 -19.53 -16.77
CA SER A 437 -0.36 -20.46 -17.52
C SER A 437 -0.49 -20.37 -19.05
N GLY A 438 0.63 -20.26 -19.76
CA GLY A 438 0.65 -20.21 -21.22
C GLY A 438 1.95 -19.72 -21.87
N GLY A 439 2.90 -19.20 -21.07
CA GLY A 439 4.15 -18.63 -21.58
C GLY A 439 3.90 -17.27 -22.21
N GLY A 440 4.22 -16.20 -21.49
CA GLY A 440 3.99 -14.83 -21.94
C GLY A 440 4.38 -13.80 -20.91
N SER A 441 4.35 -12.54 -21.34
CA SER A 441 4.53 -11.36 -20.51
C SER A 441 3.27 -10.49 -20.51
N GLY A 442 2.89 -9.98 -19.34
CA GLY A 442 1.92 -8.92 -19.16
C GLY A 442 2.58 -7.58 -18.87
N GLN A 443 1.87 -6.50 -19.21
CA GLN A 443 2.22 -5.14 -18.84
C GLN A 443 1.03 -4.43 -18.22
N PHE A 444 1.32 -3.44 -17.38
CA PHE A 444 0.29 -2.62 -16.76
C PHE A 444 0.73 -1.16 -16.69
N TRP A 445 -0.30 -0.32 -16.68
CA TRP A 445 -0.18 1.12 -16.64
C TRP A 445 -1.07 1.70 -15.55
N THR A 446 -0.56 2.72 -14.87
CA THR A 446 -1.36 3.56 -13.97
C THR A 446 -1.80 4.81 -14.72
N VAL A 447 -3.12 4.96 -14.93
CA VAL A 447 -3.69 6.12 -15.64
C VAL A 447 -3.93 7.28 -14.68
N GLY A 448 -4.23 6.95 -13.43
CA GLY A 448 -4.53 7.91 -12.39
C GLY A 448 -4.92 7.22 -11.08
N TRP A 449 -5.29 8.05 -10.10
CA TRP A 449 -5.77 7.57 -8.80
C TRP A 449 -6.63 8.63 -8.13
N ARG A 450 -7.40 8.22 -7.12
CA ARG A 450 -8.08 9.13 -6.19
C ARG A 450 -7.81 8.74 -4.74
N ILE A 451 -7.65 9.73 -3.86
CA ILE A 451 -7.50 9.50 -2.42
C ILE A 451 -8.86 9.23 -1.80
N LEU A 452 -8.94 8.17 -1.00
CA LEU A 452 -10.16 7.76 -0.27
C LEU A 452 -10.53 8.72 0.87
#